data_AF-A0A2D6IY39-F1
#
_entry.id   AF-A0A2D6IY39-F1
#
_cell.length_a   1.000
_cell.length_b   1.000
_cell.length_c   1.000
_cell.angle_alpha   90.00
_cell.angle_beta   90.00
_cell.angle_gamma   90.00
#
_symmetry.space_group_name_H-M   'P 1'
#
loop_
_entity.id
_entity.type
_entity.pdbx_description
1 polymer ?
#
loop_
_entity_poly.entity_id
_entity_poly.type
_entity_poly.pdbx_seq_one_letter_code
_entity_poly.pdbx_strand_id
1 'polypeptide(L)' 'MFPAIFISETRRIAVLNGQRVTEGDEVDGAVVVKILKDSLQLRIRGREVSTHLLLAELQE' A
#
# COMPACT_ATOMS: atom_id res chain seq x y z
N MET A 1 6.54 -11.36 -4.66
CA MET A 1 6.39 -9.95 -5.10
C MET A 1 6.37 -9.10 -3.84
N PHE A 2 7.20 -8.05 -3.78
CA PHE A 2 7.39 -7.26 -2.55
C PHE A 2 6.56 -5.98 -2.62
N PRO A 3 5.84 -5.59 -1.54
CA PRO A 3 5.20 -4.30 -1.49
C PRO A 3 6.27 -3.18 -1.49
N ALA A 4 5.98 -2.06 -2.15
CA ALA A 4 6.83 -0.87 -2.18
C ALA A 4 5.98 0.38 -1.99
N ILE A 5 6.46 1.38 -1.26
CA ILE A 5 5.76 2.65 -1.06
C ILE A 5 6.66 3.80 -1.49
N PHE A 6 6.11 4.72 -2.27
CA PHE A 6 6.75 5.95 -2.73
C PHE A 6 5.95 7.14 -2.20
N ILE A 7 6.57 7.94 -1.34
CA ILE A 7 5.94 9.13 -0.76
C ILE A 7 6.67 10.38 -1.23
N SER A 8 5.91 11.32 -1.75
CA SER A 8 6.31 12.71 -1.94
C SER A 8 5.32 13.62 -1.20
N GLU A 9 5.69 14.88 -0.96
CA GLU A 9 4.81 15.84 -0.27
C GLU A 9 3.46 16.01 -0.96
N THR A 10 3.43 15.88 -2.29
CA THR A 10 2.23 16.14 -3.10
C THR A 10 1.57 14.88 -3.65
N ARG A 11 2.24 13.72 -3.59
CA ARG A 11 1.74 12.45 -4.14
C ARG A 11 2.19 11.27 -3.29
N ARG A 12 1.23 10.42 -2.92
CA ARG A 12 1.49 9.14 -2.27
C ARG A 12 1.08 8.03 -3.21
N ILE A 13 2.01 7.12 -3.48
CA ILE A 13 1.81 6.00 -4.39
C ILE A 13 2.34 4.75 -3.71
N ALA A 14 1.62 3.65 -3.84
CA ALA A 14 2.08 2.35 -3.38
C ALA A 14 1.99 1.30 -4.49
N VAL A 15 2.73 0.22 -4.32
CA VAL A 15 2.62 -0.98 -5.15
C VAL A 15 2.02 -2.08 -4.30
N LEU A 16 0.79 -2.47 -4.62
CA LEU A 16 0.05 -3.56 -3.98
C LEU A 16 -0.21 -4.64 -5.03
N ASN A 17 0.22 -5.88 -4.75
CA ASN A 17 0.11 -7.00 -5.69
C ASN A 17 0.65 -6.68 -7.11
N GLY A 18 1.69 -5.84 -7.19
CA GLY A 18 2.32 -5.44 -8.46
C GLY A 18 1.60 -4.34 -9.21
N GLN A 19 0.48 -3.87 -8.68
CA GLN A 19 -0.30 -2.76 -9.22
C GLN A 19 0.03 -1.47 -8.47
N ARG A 20 0.22 -0.39 -9.23
CA ARG A 20 0.40 0.95 -8.68
C ARG A 20 -0.95 1.49 -8.23
N VAL A 21 -1.06 1.84 -6.95
CA VAL A 21 -2.29 2.32 -6.32
C VAL A 21 -2.09 3.66 -5.60
N THR A 22 -3.19 4.39 -5.46
CA THR A 22 -3.34 5.66 -4.74
C THR A 22 -4.51 5.58 -3.76
N GLU A 23 -4.62 6.53 -2.83
CA GLU A 23 -5.74 6.59 -1.88
C GLU A 23 -7.07 6.71 -2.66
N GLY A 24 -8.00 5.79 -2.38
CA GLY A 24 -9.29 5.64 -3.06
C GLY A 24 -9.36 4.47 -4.05
N ASP A 25 -8.21 3.96 -4.52
CA ASP A 25 -8.19 2.85 -5.48
C ASP A 25 -8.66 1.53 -4.84
N GLU A 26 -9.32 0.68 -5.62
CA GLU A 26 -9.72 -0.66 -5.21
C GLU A 26 -8.86 -1.72 -5.92
N VAL A 27 -8.27 -2.63 -5.15
CA VAL A 27 -7.48 -3.78 -5.63
C VAL A 27 -7.93 -5.03 -4.91
N ASP A 28 -8.30 -6.07 -5.66
CA ASP A 28 -8.70 -7.38 -5.13
C ASP A 28 -9.79 -7.30 -4.02
N GLY A 29 -10.71 -6.34 -4.12
CA GLY A 29 -11.77 -6.10 -3.12
C GLY A 29 -11.32 -5.38 -1.85
N ALA A 30 -10.12 -4.82 -1.86
CA ALA A 30 -9.57 -3.94 -0.83
C ALA A 30 -9.47 -2.50 -1.36
N VAL A 31 -10.08 -1.55 -0.65
CA VAL A 31 -9.97 -0.12 -0.96
C VAL A 31 -8.78 0.46 -0.21
N VAL A 32 -7.89 1.17 -0.90
CA VAL A 32 -6.77 1.89 -0.29
C VAL A 32 -7.30 3.13 0.41
N VAL A 33 -7.38 3.10 1.73
CA VAL A 33 -7.89 4.23 2.52
C VAL A 33 -6.81 5.27 2.72
N LYS A 34 -5.57 4.83 3.01
CA LYS A 34 -4.46 5.72 3.32
C LYS A 34 -3.11 5.09 2.99
N ILE A 35 -2.21 5.89 2.46
CA ILE A 35 -0.82 5.50 2.22
C ILE A 35 0.07 6.21 3.24
N LEU A 36 0.74 5.44 4.10
CA LEU A 36 1.66 5.91 5.13
C LEU A 36 3.08 5.48 4.78
N LYS A 37 4.08 6.04 5.48
CA LYS A 37 5.51 5.87 5.17
C LYS A 37 5.96 4.40 5.13
N ASP A 38 5.42 3.59 6.01
CA ASP A 38 5.80 2.19 6.22
C ASP A 38 4.61 1.23 6.14
N SER A 39 3.43 1.74 5.82
CA SER A 39 2.18 1.00 5.93
C SER A 39 1.08 1.49 5.00
N LEU A 40 0.14 0.60 4.70
CA LEU A 40 -1.08 0.87 3.97
C LEU A 40 -2.27 0.60 4.88
N GLN A 41 -3.22 1.52 4.90
CA GLN A 41 -4.53 1.26 5.48
C GLN A 41 -5.48 0.88 4.34
N LEU A 42 -6.05 -0.32 4.45
CA LEU A 42 -6.96 -0.89 3.49
C LEU A 42 -8.33 -1.09 4.12
N ARG A 43 -9.40 -1.01 3.34
CA ARG A 43 -10.74 -1.41 3.76
C ARG A 43 -11.20 -2.62 2.95
N ILE A 44 -11.47 -3.72 3.64
CA ILE A 44 -11.90 -4.99 3.05
C ILE A 44 -13.25 -5.35 3.68
N ARG A 45 -14.30 -5.43 2.86
CA ARG A 45 -15.68 -5.77 3.32
C ARG A 45 -16.14 -4.92 4.53
N GLY A 46 -15.83 -3.63 4.51
CA GLY A 46 -16.18 -2.69 5.57
C GLY A 46 -15.29 -2.70 6.82
N ARG A 47 -14.27 -3.56 6.89
CA ARG A 47 -13.27 -3.57 7.97
C ARG A 47 -11.96 -2.93 7.53
N GLU A 48 -11.38 -2.10 8.39
CA GLU A 48 -10.07 -1.52 8.14
C GLU A 48 -8.95 -2.45 8.62
N VAL A 49 -7.95 -2.64 7.76
CA VAL A 49 -6.79 -3.52 7.97
C VAL A 49 -5.55 -2.72 7.62
N SER A 50 -4.54 -2.77 8.50
CA SER A 50 -3.24 -2.16 8.23
C SER A 50 -2.26 -3.23 7.74
N THR A 51 -1.56 -2.94 6.66
CA THR A 51 -0.46 -3.78 6.16
C THR A 51 0.84 -3.01 6.29
N HIS A 52 1.90 -3.64 6.78
CA HIS A 52 3.21 -3.03 6.84
C HIS A 52 4.06 -3.47 5.64
N LEU A 53 4.94 -2.58 5.20
CA LEU A 53 5.99 -2.94 4.25
C LEU A 53 6.88 -4.02 4.88
N LEU A 54 6.91 -5.19 4.25
CA LEU A 54 7.96 -6.17 4.49
C LEU A 54 9.21 -5.66 3.78
N LEU A 55 10.14 -5.10 4.55
CA LEU A 55 11.48 -4.81 4.07
C LEU A 55 12.15 -6.15 3.78
N ALA A 56 12.19 -6.57 2.51
CA ALA A 56 13.12 -7.60 2.12
C ALA A 56 14.49 -6.94 2.11
N GLU A 57 15.37 -7.35 3.02
CA GLU A 57 16.79 -7.02 2.89
C GLU A 57 17.25 -7.58 1.54
N LEU A 58 17.57 -6.67 0.61
CA LEU A 58 18.32 -7.01 -0.59
C LEU A 58 19.68 -7.51 -0.10
N GLN A 59 19.86 -8.83 -0.01
CA GLN A 59 21.18 -9.42 0.08
C GLN A 59 21.80 -9.32 -1.32
N GLU A 60 22.90 -8.59 -1.41
CA GLU A 60 23.76 -8.45 -2.60
C GLU A 60 24.35 -9.79 -3.05
#